data_AF-A0A8T0S1W2-F1
#
_entry.id   AF-A0A8T0S1W2-F1
#
_cell.length_a   1.000
_cell.length_b   1.000
_cell.length_c   1.000
_cell.angle_alpha   90.00
_cell.angle_beta   90.00
_cell.angle_gamma   90.00
#
_symmetry.space_group_name_H-M   'P 1'
#
loop_
_entity.id
_entity.type
_entity.pdbx_description
1 polymer ?
#
loop_
_entity_poly.entity_id
_entity_poly.type
_entity_poly.pdbx_seq_one_letter_code
_entity_poly.pdbx_strand_id
1 'polypeptide(L)'
;MEFQQLVRGIWAVPVNLPFSTYSRCLAASRRGRHAVAGVIKERRAKLERGESSPSSDVVTLMLVEGLPDEEIIDNVMFLMVAAHDTTAALLTFLVRQLEADKDAYDKVVQEQEEIARSKAPREALSWEDIIHGGDVGGRSLHRDALQVEARRRLRPQLLQVPAAVPVPGSPHRHRAYSEMNARLHPIQLDESVCRSKKRLEKAQ
;
A
#
# COMPACT_ATOMS: atom_id res chain seq x y z
N MET A 1 -19.15 -1.81 -3.89
CA MET A 1 -19.24 -1.73 -5.37
C MET A 1 -18.59 -0.48 -5.94
N GLU A 2 -18.75 0.70 -5.32
CA GLU A 2 -18.22 1.98 -5.80
C GLU A 2 -16.70 1.99 -6.06
N PHE A 3 -15.91 1.51 -5.10
CA PHE A 3 -14.45 1.46 -5.24
C PHE A 3 -13.98 0.52 -6.36
N GLN A 4 -14.68 -0.59 -6.58
CA GLN A 4 -14.39 -1.51 -7.68
C GLN A 4 -14.62 -0.87 -9.05
N GLN A 5 -15.63 0.00 -9.17
CA GLN A 5 -15.87 0.75 -10.41
C GLN A 5 -14.75 1.76 -10.68
N LEU A 6 -14.22 2.40 -9.63
CA LEU A 6 -13.07 3.28 -9.71
C LEU A 6 -11.84 2.51 -10.23
N VAL A 7 -11.41 1.45 -9.54
CA VAL A 7 -10.20 0.70 -9.91
C VAL A 7 -10.30 0.12 -11.32
N ARG A 8 -11.44 -0.48 -11.68
CA ARG A 8 -11.63 -1.06 -13.03
C ARG A 8 -11.57 -0.04 -14.15
N GLY A 9 -12.04 1.19 -13.92
CA GLY A 9 -12.04 2.22 -14.96
C GLY A 9 -10.75 3.03 -15.05
N ILE A 10 -9.87 2.97 -14.04
CA ILE A 10 -8.50 3.50 -14.13
C ILE A 10 -7.70 2.75 -15.20
N TRP A 11 -7.89 1.44 -15.30
CA TRP A 11 -7.24 0.58 -16.30
C TRP A 11 -8.02 0.45 -17.61
N ALA A 12 -9.16 1.14 -17.76
CA ALA A 12 -9.97 1.08 -18.97
C ALA A 12 -9.53 2.09 -20.02
N VAL A 13 -9.91 1.86 -21.28
CA VAL A 13 -9.71 2.83 -22.36
C VAL A 13 -10.44 4.14 -22.00
N PRO A 14 -9.77 5.31 -22.10
CA PRO A 14 -10.32 6.59 -21.63
C PRO A 14 -11.38 7.16 -22.60
N VAL A 15 -12.48 6.42 -22.80
CA VAL A 15 -13.60 6.81 -23.67
C VAL A 15 -14.84 7.08 -22.80
N ASN A 16 -15.27 8.34 -22.79
CA ASN A 16 -16.40 8.80 -21.99
C ASN A 16 -17.75 8.56 -22.70
N LEU A 17 -18.12 7.29 -22.86
CA LEU A 17 -19.45 6.88 -23.32
C LEU A 17 -20.35 6.54 -22.12
N PRO A 18 -21.67 6.82 -22.17
CA PRO A 18 -22.58 6.63 -21.04
C PRO A 18 -22.65 5.19 -20.49
N PHE A 19 -22.24 4.20 -21.30
CA PHE A 19 -22.22 2.79 -20.93
C PHE A 19 -20.82 2.25 -20.62
N SER A 20 -19.77 3.07 -20.73
CA SER A 20 -18.38 2.62 -20.57
C SER A 20 -18.00 2.43 -19.10
N THR A 21 -16.98 1.59 -18.89
CA THR A 21 -16.36 1.44 -17.56
C THR A 21 -15.67 2.74 -17.12
N TYR A 22 -15.17 3.53 -18.06
CA TYR A 22 -14.53 4.83 -17.79
C TYR A 22 -15.54 5.86 -17.24
N SER A 23 -16.74 5.99 -17.83
CA SER A 23 -17.76 6.94 -17.32
C SER A 23 -18.27 6.57 -15.92
N ARG A 24 -18.43 5.27 -15.65
CA ARG A 24 -18.73 4.76 -14.30
C ARG A 24 -17.62 5.07 -13.30
N CYS A 25 -16.35 4.90 -13.70
CA CYS A 25 -15.20 5.29 -12.89
C CYS A 25 -15.16 6.78 -12.59
N LEU A 26 -15.45 7.66 -13.57
CA LEU A 26 -15.55 9.09 -13.31
C LEU A 26 -16.64 9.42 -12.28
N ALA A 27 -17.79 8.76 -12.36
CA ALA A 27 -18.86 8.94 -11.39
C ALA A 27 -18.46 8.44 -9.99
N ALA A 28 -17.82 7.27 -9.90
CA ALA A 28 -17.30 6.71 -8.66
C ALA A 28 -16.18 7.59 -8.07
N SER A 29 -15.29 8.13 -8.90
CA SER A 29 -14.24 9.06 -8.49
C SER A 29 -14.81 10.33 -7.88
N ARG A 30 -15.86 10.92 -8.48
CA ARG A 30 -16.55 12.10 -7.90
C ARG A 30 -17.12 11.80 -6.52
N ARG A 31 -17.77 10.65 -6.35
CA ARG A 31 -18.30 10.22 -5.05
C ARG A 31 -17.19 9.96 -4.02
N GLY A 32 -16.11 9.29 -4.43
CA GLY A 32 -14.96 9.02 -3.58
C GLY A 32 -14.29 10.31 -3.11
N ARG A 33 -14.03 11.26 -4.02
CA ARG A 33 -13.49 12.58 -3.69
C ARG A 33 -14.38 13.34 -2.70
N HIS A 34 -15.70 13.29 -2.87
CA HIS A 34 -16.64 13.91 -1.93
C HIS A 34 -16.58 13.27 -0.54
N ALA A 35 -16.47 11.94 -0.47
CA ALA A 35 -16.31 11.22 0.79
C ALA A 35 -15.00 11.60 1.50
N VAL A 36 -13.88 11.66 0.76
CA VAL A 36 -12.57 12.07 1.31
C VAL A 36 -12.62 13.52 1.79
N ALA A 37 -13.26 14.43 1.05
CA ALA A 37 -13.47 15.81 1.50
C ALA A 37 -14.25 15.88 2.82
N GLY A 38 -15.24 14.99 3.01
CA GLY A 38 -15.94 14.84 4.29
C GLY A 38 -15.01 14.42 5.43
N VAL A 39 -14.14 13.44 5.18
CA VAL A 39 -13.13 12.99 6.16
C VAL A 39 -12.16 14.11 6.50
N ILE A 40 -11.66 14.86 5.52
CA ILE A 40 -10.75 16.00 5.75
C ILE A 40 -11.39 17.02 6.69
N LYS A 41 -12.66 17.39 6.46
CA LYS A 41 -13.39 18.32 7.34
C LYS A 41 -13.51 17.79 8.77
N GLU A 42 -13.83 16.52 8.93
CA GLU A 42 -13.94 15.88 10.25
C GLU A 42 -12.58 15.89 10.98
N ARG A 43 -11.50 15.53 10.29
CA ARG A 43 -10.14 15.48 10.84
C ARG A 43 -9.62 16.86 11.19
N ARG A 44 -9.87 17.87 10.35
CA ARG A 44 -9.54 19.27 10.63
C ARG A 44 -10.24 19.76 11.92
N ALA A 45 -11.53 19.48 12.06
CA ALA A 45 -12.28 19.86 13.26
C ALA A 45 -11.75 19.15 14.52
N LYS A 46 -11.35 17.87 14.43
CA LYS A 46 -10.70 17.15 15.54
C LYS A 46 -9.35 17.75 15.92
N LEU A 47 -8.57 18.17 14.93
CA LEU A 47 -7.27 18.81 15.13
C LEU A 47 -7.41 20.17 15.83
N GLU A 48 -8.40 20.98 15.43
CA GLU A 48 -8.73 22.25 16.08
C GLU A 48 -9.17 22.08 17.54
N ARG A 49 -9.83 20.97 17.88
CA ARG A 49 -10.20 20.63 19.26
C ARG A 49 -9.06 19.99 20.07
N GLY A 50 -7.89 19.76 19.47
CA GLY A 50 -6.76 19.09 20.12
C GLY A 50 -6.97 17.59 20.36
N GLU A 51 -7.93 16.96 19.67
CA GLU A 51 -8.29 15.54 19.83
C GLU A 51 -7.47 14.60 18.93
N SER A 52 -6.59 15.15 18.09
CA SER A 52 -5.79 14.37 17.14
C SER A 52 -4.35 14.87 17.06
N SER A 53 -3.39 13.94 16.99
CA SER A 53 -1.98 14.22 16.77
C SER A 53 -1.59 14.01 15.29
N PRO A 54 -0.47 14.59 14.82
CA PRO A 54 0.05 14.34 13.47
C PRO A 54 0.35 12.86 13.17
N SER A 55 0.57 12.04 14.22
CA SER A 55 0.82 10.60 14.12
C SER A 55 -0.44 9.73 14.05
N SER A 56 -1.63 10.33 14.14
CA SER A 56 -2.89 9.58 14.25
C SER A 56 -3.31 8.93 12.93
N ASP A 57 -3.15 9.63 11.81
CA ASP A 57 -3.45 9.13 10.48
C ASP A 57 -2.81 10.01 9.39
N VAL A 58 -2.73 9.46 8.17
CA VAL A 58 -2.09 10.11 7.02
C VAL A 58 -2.78 11.42 6.61
N VAL A 59 -4.10 11.55 6.78
CA VAL A 59 -4.84 12.77 6.46
C VAL A 59 -4.52 13.86 7.47
N THR A 60 -4.49 13.52 8.76
CA THR A 60 -4.09 14.44 9.82
C THR A 60 -2.64 14.89 9.66
N LEU A 61 -1.74 13.99 9.25
CA LEU A 61 -0.36 14.35 8.92
C LEU A 61 -0.31 15.40 7.79
N MET A 62 -0.99 15.14 6.67
CA MET A 62 -1.02 16.08 5.53
C MET A 62 -1.70 17.42 5.88
N LEU A 63 -2.69 17.41 6.76
CA LEU A 63 -3.33 18.63 7.29
C LEU A 63 -2.36 19.48 8.10
N VAL A 64 -1.55 18.86 8.96
CA VAL A 64 -0.53 19.55 9.78
C VAL A 64 0.61 20.09 8.92
N GLU A 65 0.97 19.37 7.85
CA GLU A 65 1.93 19.84 6.84
C GLU A 65 1.41 21.00 5.98
N GLY A 66 0.12 21.36 6.12
CA GLY A 66 -0.47 22.51 5.46
C GLY A 66 -0.80 22.27 3.98
N LEU A 67 -0.96 21.00 3.56
CA LEU A 67 -1.34 20.70 2.18
C LEU A 67 -2.76 21.22 1.86
N PRO A 68 -3.01 21.66 0.61
CA PRO A 68 -4.33 22.08 0.20
C PRO A 68 -5.27 20.86 0.08
N ASP A 69 -6.55 21.04 0.43
CA ASP A 69 -7.55 19.96 0.48
C ASP A 69 -7.61 19.13 -0.82
N GLU A 70 -7.48 19.76 -1.99
CA GLU A 70 -7.48 19.07 -3.28
C GLU A 70 -6.29 18.10 -3.45
N GLU A 71 -5.11 18.48 -2.95
CA GLU A 71 -3.91 17.63 -2.99
C GLU A 71 -4.03 16.48 -1.99
N ILE A 72 -4.58 16.74 -0.81
CA ILE A 72 -4.89 15.70 0.18
C ILE A 72 -5.88 14.69 -0.42
N ILE A 73 -6.94 15.17 -1.10
CA ILE A 73 -7.92 14.32 -1.76
C ILE A 73 -7.25 13.44 -2.83
N ASP A 74 -6.46 14.04 -3.72
CA ASP A 74 -5.80 13.30 -4.80
C ASP A 74 -4.79 12.27 -4.23
N ASN A 75 -4.03 12.61 -3.18
CA ASN A 75 -3.11 11.70 -2.50
C ASN A 75 -3.82 10.53 -1.82
N VAL A 76 -4.91 10.79 -1.08
CA VAL A 76 -5.70 9.73 -0.44
C VAL A 76 -6.35 8.82 -1.48
N MET A 77 -6.91 9.39 -2.56
CA MET A 77 -7.46 8.61 -3.67
C MET A 77 -6.40 7.73 -4.33
N PHE A 78 -5.19 8.26 -4.54
CA PHE A 78 -4.07 7.50 -5.07
C PHE A 78 -3.65 6.35 -4.14
N LEU A 79 -3.48 6.62 -2.84
CA LEU A 79 -3.10 5.61 -1.85
C LEU A 79 -4.11 4.45 -1.79
N MET A 80 -5.41 4.76 -1.82
CA MET A 80 -6.46 3.72 -1.83
C MET A 80 -6.35 2.81 -3.06
N VAL A 81 -6.17 3.41 -4.26
CA VAL A 81 -6.04 2.64 -5.50
C VAL A 81 -4.75 1.80 -5.49
N ALA A 82 -3.63 2.37 -5.04
CA ALA A 82 -2.35 1.71 -4.99
C ALA A 82 -2.34 0.50 -4.03
N ALA A 83 -2.96 0.63 -2.85
CA ALA A 83 -2.96 -0.41 -1.83
C ALA A 83 -3.91 -1.57 -2.12
N HIS A 84 -4.99 -1.34 -2.88
CA HIS A 84 -6.05 -2.35 -3.02
C HIS A 84 -5.59 -3.64 -3.69
N ASP A 85 -5.13 -3.56 -4.94
CA ASP A 85 -4.80 -4.76 -5.72
C ASP A 85 -3.47 -5.37 -5.26
N THR A 86 -2.53 -4.55 -4.81
CA THR A 86 -1.20 -5.00 -4.38
C THR A 86 -1.27 -5.79 -3.07
N THR A 87 -1.98 -5.28 -2.05
CA THR A 87 -2.16 -5.99 -0.78
C THR A 87 -3.00 -7.25 -0.96
N ALA A 88 -4.07 -7.20 -1.75
CA ALA A 88 -4.89 -8.38 -2.04
C ALA A 88 -4.09 -9.48 -2.74
N ALA A 89 -3.28 -9.12 -3.74
CA ALA A 89 -2.40 -10.07 -4.41
C ALA A 89 -1.38 -10.66 -3.43
N LEU A 90 -0.70 -9.83 -2.63
CA LEU A 90 0.28 -10.29 -1.64
C LEU A 90 -0.32 -11.30 -0.67
N LEU A 91 -1.49 -11.00 -0.08
CA LEU A 91 -2.18 -11.91 0.83
C LEU A 91 -2.55 -13.23 0.14
N THR A 92 -3.03 -13.16 -1.10
CA THR A 92 -3.35 -14.36 -1.89
C THR A 92 -2.11 -15.22 -2.14
N PHE A 93 -0.98 -14.60 -2.48
CA PHE A 93 0.29 -15.32 -2.67
C PHE A 93 0.79 -15.92 -1.36
N LEU A 94 0.67 -15.22 -0.25
CA LEU A 94 1.06 -15.72 1.07
C LEU A 94 0.27 -16.97 1.43
N VAL A 95 -1.06 -16.94 1.31
CA VAL A 95 -1.92 -18.10 1.59
C VAL A 95 -1.56 -19.29 0.68
N ARG A 96 -1.36 -19.05 -0.62
CA ARG A 96 -0.96 -20.11 -1.57
C ARG A 96 0.41 -20.70 -1.24
N GLN A 97 1.35 -19.90 -0.78
CA GLN A 97 2.68 -20.38 -0.39
C GLN A 97 2.63 -21.23 0.88
N LEU A 98 1.82 -20.83 1.87
CA LEU A 98 1.62 -21.62 3.09
C LEU A 98 0.93 -22.94 2.80
N GLU A 99 -0.03 -22.97 1.86
CA GLU A 99 -0.65 -24.24 1.41
C GLU A 99 0.38 -25.18 0.75
N ALA A 100 1.35 -24.63 0.01
CA ALA A 100 2.36 -25.41 -0.69
C ALA A 100 3.51 -25.91 0.20
N ASP A 101 3.72 -25.31 1.38
CA ASP A 101 4.78 -25.66 2.33
C ASP A 101 4.19 -25.92 3.72
N LYS A 102 3.94 -27.20 3.99
CA LYS A 102 3.33 -27.64 5.25
C LYS A 102 4.19 -27.31 6.48
N ASP A 103 5.50 -27.37 6.35
CA ASP A 103 6.41 -27.07 7.46
C ASP A 103 6.38 -25.58 7.81
N ALA A 104 6.31 -24.71 6.80
CA ALA A 104 6.13 -23.27 7.00
C ALA A 104 4.76 -22.95 7.60
N TYR A 105 3.70 -23.59 7.12
CA TYR A 105 2.35 -23.43 7.68
C TYR A 105 2.28 -23.83 9.16
N ASP A 106 2.77 -25.04 9.51
CA ASP A 106 2.69 -25.55 10.87
C ASP A 106 3.47 -24.64 11.85
N LYS A 107 4.59 -24.04 11.44
CA LYS A 107 5.34 -23.05 12.23
C LYS A 107 4.57 -21.75 12.44
N VAL A 108 3.98 -21.20 11.39
CA VAL A 108 3.19 -19.96 11.49
C VAL A 108 1.98 -20.18 12.40
N VAL A 109 1.31 -21.32 12.29
CA VAL A 109 0.19 -21.66 13.20
C VAL A 109 0.67 -21.75 14.64
N GLN A 110 1.77 -22.46 14.90
CA GLN A 110 2.32 -22.59 16.25
C GLN A 110 2.62 -21.21 16.87
N GLU A 111 3.27 -20.32 16.13
CA GLU A 111 3.60 -18.97 16.57
C GLU A 111 2.35 -18.14 16.87
N GLN A 112 1.36 -18.14 15.97
CA GLN A 112 0.12 -17.39 16.17
C GLN A 112 -0.72 -17.95 17.34
N GLU A 113 -0.67 -19.26 17.59
CA GLU A 113 -1.26 -19.86 18.79
C GLU A 113 -0.51 -19.48 20.08
N GLU A 114 0.81 -19.42 20.06
CA GLU A 114 1.61 -18.97 21.21
C GLU A 114 1.29 -17.53 21.58
N ILE A 115 1.18 -16.63 20.59
CA ILE A 115 0.72 -15.25 20.78
C ILE A 115 -0.72 -15.21 21.31
N ALA A 116 -1.61 -16.06 20.77
CA ALA A 116 -3.00 -16.11 21.23
C ALA A 116 -3.10 -16.61 22.69
N ARG A 117 -2.24 -17.55 23.10
CA ARG A 117 -2.17 -18.08 24.48
C ARG A 117 -1.57 -17.10 25.48
N SER A 118 -0.66 -16.24 25.05
CA SER A 118 -0.05 -15.24 25.94
C SER A 118 -0.98 -14.07 26.25
N LYS A 119 -2.07 -13.91 25.47
CA LYS A 119 -3.01 -12.81 25.60
C LYS A 119 -4.23 -13.12 26.46
N ALA A 120 -4.70 -12.10 27.17
CA ALA A 120 -5.97 -12.17 27.87
C ALA A 120 -7.16 -12.16 26.88
N PRO A 121 -8.33 -12.71 27.28
CA PRO A 121 -9.52 -12.65 26.46
C PRO A 121 -9.88 -11.20 26.08
N ARG A 122 -10.01 -10.92 24.78
CA ARG A 122 -10.27 -9.58 24.19
C ARG A 122 -9.13 -8.58 24.28
N GLU A 123 -7.92 -9.02 24.63
CA GLU A 123 -6.74 -8.18 24.50
C GLU A 123 -6.41 -7.96 23.01
N ALA A 124 -6.12 -6.72 22.63
CA ALA A 124 -5.71 -6.39 21.27
C ALA A 124 -4.26 -6.82 21.00
N LEU A 125 -3.94 -7.08 19.74
CA LEU A 125 -2.55 -7.24 19.30
C LEU A 125 -1.78 -5.94 19.51
N SER A 126 -0.60 -6.03 20.12
CA SER A 126 0.33 -4.91 20.28
C SER A 126 1.43 -4.97 19.22
N TRP A 127 2.23 -3.90 19.14
CA TRP A 127 3.36 -3.84 18.21
C TRP A 127 4.44 -4.87 18.55
N GLU A 128 4.60 -5.17 19.84
CA GLU A 128 5.52 -6.19 20.30
C GLU A 128 5.14 -7.55 19.74
N ASP A 129 3.86 -7.92 19.70
CA ASP A 129 3.44 -9.22 19.15
C ASP A 129 3.76 -9.35 17.66
N ILE A 130 3.62 -8.24 16.91
CA ILE A 130 3.91 -8.20 15.47
C ILE A 130 5.43 -8.33 15.24
N ILE A 131 6.26 -7.71 16.09
CA ILE A 131 7.71 -7.71 15.96
C ILE A 131 8.30 -9.04 16.44
N HIS A 132 7.80 -9.59 17.56
CA HIS A 132 8.29 -10.83 18.16
C HIS A 132 7.78 -12.07 17.42
N GLY A 133 6.58 -12.02 16.83
CA GLY A 133 6.15 -13.05 15.87
C GLY A 133 7.11 -13.16 14.67
N GLY A 134 7.79 -12.07 14.30
CA GLY A 134 8.77 -12.07 13.22
C GLY A 134 10.12 -12.76 13.52
N ASP A 135 10.41 -13.16 14.76
CA ASP A 135 11.77 -13.56 15.17
C ASP A 135 12.03 -15.08 15.09
N VAL A 136 10.99 -15.92 15.09
CA VAL A 136 11.17 -17.39 15.09
C VAL A 136 10.96 -17.99 13.70
N GLY A 137 11.80 -17.53 12.78
CA GLY A 137 11.96 -18.06 11.42
C GLY A 137 13.40 -17.87 10.93
N GLY A 138 14.35 -18.32 11.75
CA GLY A 138 15.78 -18.12 11.54
C GLY A 138 16.27 -18.43 10.12
N ARG A 139 17.00 -17.45 9.57
CA ARG A 139 18.17 -17.58 8.68
C ARG A 139 18.29 -18.91 7.92
N SER A 140 18.25 -18.80 6.59
CA SER A 140 19.03 -19.62 5.62
C SER A 140 18.26 -20.47 4.60
N LEU A 141 16.94 -20.41 4.51
CA LEU A 141 16.24 -21.06 3.39
C LEU A 141 15.25 -20.10 2.73
N HIS A 142 15.39 -19.96 1.42
CA HIS A 142 14.40 -19.41 0.51
C HIS A 142 14.16 -17.88 0.42
N ARG A 143 14.96 -17.01 1.04
CA ARG A 143 14.81 -15.56 0.78
C ARG A 143 15.03 -15.20 -0.70
N ASP A 144 15.98 -15.86 -1.36
CA ASP A 144 16.31 -15.61 -2.76
C ASP A 144 15.35 -16.31 -3.72
N ALA A 145 14.93 -17.54 -3.44
CA ALA A 145 14.04 -18.24 -4.38
C ALA A 145 12.55 -17.91 -4.20
N LEU A 146 12.10 -17.42 -3.03
CA LEU A 146 10.77 -16.83 -2.91
C LEU A 146 10.71 -15.47 -3.64
N GLN A 147 11.75 -14.63 -3.53
CA GLN A 147 11.82 -13.40 -4.33
C GLN A 147 11.98 -13.68 -5.82
N VAL A 148 12.81 -14.65 -6.23
CA VAL A 148 13.01 -14.97 -7.65
C VAL A 148 11.78 -15.64 -8.27
N GLU A 149 11.09 -16.52 -7.55
CA GLU A 149 9.87 -17.18 -8.03
C GLU A 149 8.66 -16.23 -8.00
N ALA A 150 8.53 -15.42 -6.95
CA ALA A 150 7.56 -14.32 -6.93
C ALA A 150 7.85 -13.33 -8.07
N ARG A 151 9.11 -12.95 -8.31
CA ARG A 151 9.49 -12.08 -9.43
C ARG A 151 9.27 -12.75 -10.78
N ARG A 152 9.49 -14.07 -10.95
CA ARG A 152 9.17 -14.81 -12.17
C ARG A 152 7.67 -14.89 -12.44
N ARG A 153 6.84 -15.11 -11.40
CA ARG A 153 5.39 -15.29 -11.52
C ARG A 153 4.59 -13.98 -11.48
N LEU A 154 5.11 -12.95 -10.84
CA LEU A 154 4.54 -11.60 -10.82
C LEU A 154 5.04 -10.73 -11.98
N ARG A 155 6.18 -11.02 -12.62
CA ARG A 155 6.65 -10.22 -13.78
C ARG A 155 5.63 -10.11 -14.91
N PRO A 156 4.89 -11.17 -15.31
CA PRO A 156 3.80 -11.04 -16.29
C PRO A 156 2.59 -10.25 -15.78
N GLN A 157 2.42 -10.09 -14.46
CA GLN A 157 1.32 -9.33 -13.85
C GLN A 157 1.72 -7.86 -13.61
N LEU A 158 2.97 -7.59 -13.24
CA LEU A 158 3.56 -6.25 -13.12
C LEU A 158 3.82 -5.59 -14.48
N LEU A 159 4.07 -6.37 -15.54
CA LEU A 159 4.23 -5.86 -16.91
C LEU A 159 2.88 -5.56 -17.60
N GLN A 160 1.75 -5.86 -16.94
CA GLN A 160 0.41 -5.49 -17.42
C GLN A 160 -0.04 -4.12 -16.92
N VAL A 161 0.82 -3.36 -16.24
CA VAL A 161 0.60 -1.92 -16.07
C VAL A 161 0.84 -1.29 -17.45
N PRO A 162 -0.19 -0.88 -18.21
CA PRO A 162 0.04 -0.09 -19.42
C PRO A 162 0.88 1.12 -19.02
N ALA A 163 1.88 1.46 -19.84
CA ALA A 163 2.60 2.72 -19.70
C ALA A 163 1.59 3.83 -19.46
N ALA A 164 1.79 4.62 -18.39
CA ALA A 164 0.88 5.66 -17.96
C ALA A 164 0.42 6.48 -19.18
N VAL A 165 -0.88 6.41 -19.49
CA VAL A 165 -1.45 7.20 -20.58
C VAL A 165 -1.39 8.66 -20.14
N PRO A 166 -0.75 9.56 -20.92
CA PRO A 166 -0.70 10.97 -20.58
C PRO A 166 -2.12 11.52 -20.46
N VAL A 167 -2.47 12.03 -19.27
CA VAL A 167 -3.76 12.67 -19.03
C VAL A 167 -3.63 14.14 -19.45
N PRO A 168 -4.43 14.65 -20.41
CA PRO A 168 -4.35 16.06 -20.78
C PRO A 168 -4.89 16.93 -19.64
N GLY A 169 -4.01 17.69 -18.98
CA GLY A 169 -4.37 18.58 -17.87
C GLY A 169 -3.31 19.64 -17.60
N SER A 170 -3.78 20.86 -17.33
CA SER A 170 -3.05 22.15 -17.18
C SER A 170 -1.57 22.08 -16.76
N PRO A 171 -0.69 22.95 -17.32
CA PRO A 171 0.78 22.91 -17.17
C PRO A 171 1.33 22.79 -15.75
N HIS A 172 0.57 23.25 -14.75
CA HIS A 172 0.97 23.24 -13.35
C HIS A 172 0.89 21.86 -12.66
N ARG A 173 0.05 20.92 -13.15
CA ARG A 173 -0.08 19.57 -12.54
C ARG A 173 0.99 18.58 -13.02
N HIS A 174 1.49 18.75 -14.25
CA HIS A 174 2.55 17.91 -14.81
C HIS A 174 3.85 18.01 -14.01
N ARG A 175 4.14 19.19 -13.44
CA ARG A 175 5.33 19.42 -12.62
C ARG A 175 5.26 18.68 -11.30
N ALA A 176 4.14 18.73 -10.59
CA ALA A 176 3.93 18.00 -9.35
C ALA A 176 4.04 16.48 -9.54
N TYR A 177 3.44 15.94 -10.63
CA TYR A 177 3.54 14.51 -10.94
C TYR A 177 4.96 14.09 -11.34
N SER A 178 5.67 14.91 -12.13
CA SER A 178 7.06 14.63 -12.50
C SER A 178 8.04 14.80 -11.33
N GLU A 179 7.81 15.78 -10.45
CA GLU A 179 8.65 16.03 -9.27
C GLU A 179 8.40 14.98 -8.19
N MET A 180 7.16 14.54 -7.99
CA MET A 180 6.85 13.45 -7.08
C MET A 180 7.40 12.12 -7.59
N ASN A 181 7.28 11.83 -8.89
CA ASN A 181 7.86 10.62 -9.49
C ASN A 181 9.41 10.66 -9.49
N ALA A 182 10.01 11.84 -9.72
CA ALA A 182 11.47 12.05 -9.60
C ALA A 182 11.97 12.01 -8.14
N ARG A 183 11.14 12.36 -7.16
CA ARG A 183 11.41 12.23 -5.71
C ARG A 183 11.11 10.85 -5.15
N LEU A 184 10.31 10.03 -5.84
CA LEU A 184 10.05 8.63 -5.53
C LEU A 184 11.08 7.68 -6.16
N HIS A 185 11.70 8.08 -7.28
CA HIS A 185 12.80 7.34 -7.91
C HIS A 185 14.06 7.10 -7.04
N PRO A 186 14.44 7.91 -6.04
CA PRO A 186 15.52 7.59 -5.10
C PRO A 186 15.06 6.76 -3.89
N ILE A 187 13.77 6.42 -3.76
CA ILE A 187 13.29 5.38 -2.83
C ILE A 187 13.31 4.00 -3.51
N GLN A 188 14.13 3.84 -4.54
CA GLN A 188 14.80 2.56 -4.76
C GLN A 188 15.74 2.38 -3.58
N LEU A 189 15.33 1.57 -2.60
CA LEU A 189 16.17 1.04 -1.52
C LEU A 189 17.61 0.94 -2.01
N ASP A 190 18.43 1.86 -1.54
CA ASP A 190 19.79 2.09 -2.03
C ASP A 190 20.56 0.75 -1.98
N GLU A 191 20.88 0.21 -3.16
CA GLU A 191 21.65 -1.03 -3.28
C GLU A 191 23.03 -0.91 -2.59
N SER A 192 23.50 0.30 -2.28
CA SER A 192 24.72 0.54 -1.50
C SER A 192 24.54 0.24 0.00
N VAL A 193 23.34 0.46 0.56
CA VAL A 193 23.00 0.10 1.95
C VAL A 193 22.89 -1.41 2.09
N CYS A 194 22.28 -2.08 1.09
CA CYS A 194 22.18 -3.54 1.06
C CYS A 194 23.54 -4.23 0.82
N ARG A 195 24.45 -3.62 0.04
CA ARG A 195 25.84 -4.09 -0.13
C ARG A 195 26.71 -3.89 1.11
N SER A 196 26.48 -2.82 1.88
CA SER A 196 27.24 -2.53 3.10
C SER A 196 26.88 -3.49 4.24
N LYS A 197 25.60 -3.85 4.38
CA LYS A 197 25.15 -4.88 5.34
C LYS A 197 25.75 -6.27 5.03
N LYS A 198 25.83 -6.63 3.74
CA LYS A 198 26.42 -7.91 3.28
C LYS A 198 27.93 -8.02 3.48
N ARG A 199 28.65 -6.90 3.66
CA ARG A 199 30.08 -6.88 4.00
C ARG A 199 30.32 -7.00 5.51
N LEU A 200 29.43 -6.45 6.33
CA LEU A 200 29.48 -6.58 7.80
C LEU A 200 29.12 -8.00 8.28
N GLU A 201 28.17 -8.68 7.64
CA GLU A 201 27.80 -10.07 7.97
C GLU A 201 28.85 -11.13 7.54
N LYS A 202 29.84 -10.75 6.71
CA LYS A 202 30.95 -11.63 6.31
C LYS A 202 32.23 -11.44 7.14
N ALA A 203 32.22 -10.51 8.10
CA ALA A 203 33.34 -10.19 8.96
C ALA A 203 33.13 -10.64 10.42
N GLN A 204 32.07 -11.40 10.70
CA GLN A 204 31.81 -12.16 11.93
C GLN A 204 31.75 -13.65 11.59
#